data_AF-D9SST7-F1
#
_entry.id   AF-D9SST7-F1
#
_cell.length_a   1.000
_cell.length_b   1.000
_cell.length_c   1.000
_cell.angle_alpha   90.00
_cell.angle_beta   90.00
_cell.angle_gamma   90.00
#
_symmetry.space_group_name_H-M   'P 1'
#
loop_
_entity.id
_entity.type
_entity.pdbx_description
1 polymer ?
#
loop_
_entity_poly.entity_id
_entity_poly.type
_entity_poly.pdbx_seq_one_letter_code
_entity_poly.pdbx_strand_id
1 'polypeptide(L)'
;MNGIKKMIFIFIIVSVICGYWFYNKNSFLKEKKESPAITLETFDNIYDGKYIKFYYDNLGDINLEKIKTDYKLEENVKMEGTELDKILSLSEFLSSKLQLNKKSSYNTEDISTLISKSFSGQRLNAKDYNIIFANFVKALGFQSRVLELYQNESKKETTIFSITEIYIPSLSKWMAFDSINKLFFAKGEDPLSAIEVIEQGLSVVDLSKEEKNYVRDYGKYFNNLRMQLDNSYFTNKKSNSYIMYLKEDDEPQLIINTKPLNSTIYTHRREAFMYAPTSEGEIAKEMQNFKDVIPTLILTLKNSEKKLPVINGAAFKDSVNVKNYYIRIDDGQWGVIDNYFTITLNPRSKTKIQLSLDGNTVLREIVISNTKG
;
A
#
# COMPACT_ATOMS: atom_id res chain seq x y z
N MET A 1 7.12 -56.71 33.86
CA MET A 1 5.86 -55.98 34.19
C MET A 1 4.69 -56.85 33.75
N ASN A 2 3.86 -57.34 34.68
CA ASN A 2 2.72 -58.24 34.37
C ASN A 2 1.88 -57.67 33.23
N GLY A 3 1.37 -58.52 32.33
CA GLY A 3 0.68 -58.09 31.09
C GLY A 3 -0.41 -57.03 31.31
N ILE A 4 -1.12 -57.12 32.45
CA ILE A 4 -2.14 -56.16 32.88
C ILE A 4 -1.56 -54.75 33.10
N LYS A 5 -0.38 -54.64 33.74
CA LYS A 5 0.28 -53.34 33.97
C LYS A 5 0.78 -52.70 32.67
N LYS A 6 1.22 -53.51 31.69
CA LYS A 6 1.59 -53.01 30.34
C LYS A 6 0.37 -52.49 29.59
N MET A 7 -0.75 -53.18 29.68
CA MET A 7 -2.00 -52.78 29.00
C MET A 7 -2.56 -51.47 29.55
N ILE A 8 -2.56 -51.31 30.88
CA ILE A 8 -2.99 -50.05 31.54
C ILE A 8 -2.09 -48.88 31.12
N PHE A 9 -0.77 -49.11 31.05
CA PHE A 9 0.18 -48.06 30.66
C PHE A 9 -0.01 -47.61 29.20
N ILE A 10 -0.26 -48.54 28.28
CA ILE A 10 -0.58 -48.22 26.88
C ILE A 10 -1.89 -47.43 26.78
N PHE A 11 -2.92 -47.81 27.55
CA PHE A 11 -4.20 -47.12 27.53
C PHE A 11 -4.09 -45.66 28.02
N ILE A 12 -3.26 -45.42 29.04
CA ILE A 12 -2.98 -44.06 29.53
C ILE A 12 -2.26 -43.24 28.46
N ILE A 13 -1.25 -43.79 27.79
CA ILE A 13 -0.53 -43.09 26.72
C ILE A 13 -1.46 -42.73 25.56
N VAL A 14 -2.29 -43.67 25.11
CA VAL A 14 -3.26 -43.42 24.03
C VAL A 14 -4.27 -42.35 24.44
N SER A 15 -4.75 -42.39 25.69
CA SER A 15 -5.69 -41.39 26.22
C SER A 15 -5.08 -39.99 26.29
N VAL A 16 -3.80 -39.87 26.66
CA VAL A 16 -3.07 -38.59 26.68
C VAL A 16 -2.85 -38.06 25.27
N ILE A 17 -2.48 -38.93 24.31
CA ILE A 17 -2.29 -38.53 22.91
C ILE A 17 -3.61 -38.10 22.28
N CYS A 18 -4.70 -38.85 22.51
CA CYS A 18 -6.03 -38.49 22.04
C CYS A 18 -6.54 -37.19 22.70
N GLY A 19 -6.30 -37.00 24.00
CA GLY A 19 -6.61 -35.77 24.71
C GLY A 19 -5.85 -34.57 24.16
N TYR A 20 -4.56 -34.74 23.87
CA TYR A 20 -3.71 -33.70 23.26
C TYR A 20 -4.16 -33.36 21.83
N TRP A 21 -4.50 -34.38 21.02
CA TRP A 21 -5.06 -34.18 19.68
C TRP A 21 -6.43 -33.51 19.71
N PHE A 22 -7.31 -33.87 20.65
CA PHE A 22 -8.63 -33.26 20.79
C PHE A 22 -8.54 -31.82 21.32
N TYR A 23 -7.61 -31.55 22.24
CA TYR A 23 -7.31 -30.21 22.72
C TYR A 23 -6.73 -29.32 21.61
N ASN A 24 -5.78 -29.83 20.82
CA ASN A 24 -5.24 -29.10 19.67
C ASN A 24 -6.25 -28.91 18.53
N LYS A 25 -7.13 -29.88 18.28
CA LYS A 25 -8.19 -29.75 17.27
C LYS A 25 -9.26 -28.74 17.70
N ASN A 26 -9.60 -28.69 18.99
CA ASN A 26 -10.53 -27.69 19.53
C ASN A 26 -9.90 -26.30 19.74
N SER A 27 -8.58 -26.20 19.94
CA SER A 27 -7.89 -24.89 19.93
C SER A 27 -7.80 -24.33 18.50
N PHE A 28 -7.70 -25.20 17.48
CA PHE A 28 -7.77 -24.81 16.07
C PHE A 28 -9.16 -24.38 15.61
N LEU A 29 -10.23 -24.90 16.25
CA LEU A 29 -11.62 -24.55 15.95
C LEU A 29 -12.15 -23.33 16.74
N LYS A 30 -11.33 -22.73 17.62
CA LYS A 30 -11.72 -21.58 18.46
C LYS A 30 -11.26 -20.22 17.96
N GLU A 31 -10.56 -20.14 16.84
CA GLU A 31 -10.48 -18.87 16.11
C GLU A 31 -11.74 -18.68 15.27
N LYS A 32 -12.86 -18.34 15.93
CA LYS A 32 -13.98 -17.70 15.24
C LYS A 32 -13.39 -16.54 14.44
N LYS A 33 -13.64 -16.51 13.12
CA LYS A 33 -13.42 -15.34 12.27
C LYS A 33 -14.19 -14.18 12.90
N GLU A 34 -13.53 -13.35 13.71
CA GLU A 34 -14.10 -12.07 14.10
C GLU A 34 -14.03 -11.19 12.85
N SER A 35 -15.19 -10.97 12.21
CA SER A 35 -15.33 -9.95 11.19
C SER A 35 -14.82 -8.62 11.75
N PRO A 36 -14.17 -7.77 10.94
CA PRO A 36 -13.75 -6.47 11.42
C PRO A 36 -14.96 -5.72 11.98
N ALA A 37 -14.77 -5.13 13.16
CA ALA A 37 -15.79 -4.36 13.87
C ALA A 37 -16.46 -3.28 13.00
N ILE A 38 -15.74 -2.78 11.99
CA ILE A 38 -16.18 -1.71 11.10
C ILE A 38 -16.05 -2.21 9.66
N THR A 39 -17.14 -2.14 8.90
CA THR A 39 -17.23 -2.59 7.51
C THR A 39 -17.92 -1.53 6.64
N LEU A 40 -17.64 -1.57 5.34
CA LEU A 40 -18.35 -0.77 4.33
C LEU A 40 -19.49 -1.63 3.78
N GLU A 41 -20.72 -1.13 3.84
CA GLU A 41 -21.89 -1.79 3.24
C GLU A 41 -22.26 -1.21 1.88
N THR A 42 -21.95 0.07 1.66
CA THR A 42 -22.14 0.75 0.38
C THR A 42 -21.01 1.74 0.20
N PHE A 43 -20.44 1.80 -1.00
CA PHE A 43 -19.35 2.71 -1.34
C PHE A 43 -19.52 3.28 -2.74
N ASP A 44 -20.46 4.21 -2.90
CA ASP A 44 -20.53 5.05 -4.09
C ASP A 44 -19.59 6.25 -3.91
N ASN A 45 -18.29 5.94 -3.95
CA ASN A 45 -17.21 6.90 -3.77
C ASN A 45 -15.91 6.50 -4.48
N ILE A 46 -16.03 5.71 -5.54
CA ILE A 46 -14.90 5.39 -6.41
C ILE A 46 -14.50 6.64 -7.19
N TYR A 47 -13.21 6.97 -7.13
CA TYR A 47 -12.61 8.03 -7.94
C TYR A 47 -12.55 7.58 -9.40
N ASP A 48 -13.20 8.34 -10.27
CA ASP A 48 -13.36 8.07 -11.69
C ASP A 48 -12.50 8.96 -12.59
N GLY A 49 -11.86 9.98 -11.99
CA GLY A 49 -10.96 10.88 -12.68
C GLY A 49 -9.69 10.17 -13.18
N LYS A 50 -9.15 10.69 -14.27
CA LYS A 50 -7.96 10.12 -14.92
C LYS A 50 -6.68 10.60 -14.26
N TYR A 51 -6.69 11.71 -13.54
CA TYR A 51 -5.48 12.39 -13.09
C TYR A 51 -5.52 12.74 -11.61
N ILE A 52 -4.52 12.25 -10.88
CA ILE A 52 -4.22 12.69 -9.52
C ILE A 52 -2.79 13.22 -9.42
N LYS A 53 -2.62 14.31 -8.67
CA LYS A 53 -1.31 14.90 -8.43
C LYS A 53 -0.51 14.06 -7.43
N PHE A 54 0.62 13.54 -7.90
CA PHE A 54 1.67 12.99 -7.05
C PHE A 54 2.73 14.04 -6.75
N TYR A 55 3.45 13.83 -5.65
CA TYR A 55 4.61 14.62 -5.28
C TYR A 55 5.84 13.72 -5.25
N TYR A 56 6.93 14.21 -5.85
CA TYR A 56 8.21 13.50 -5.94
C TYR A 56 9.34 14.39 -5.43
N ASP A 57 10.46 13.79 -5.05
CA ASP A 57 11.68 14.53 -4.77
C ASP A 57 12.22 15.19 -6.04
N ASN A 58 12.83 16.37 -5.90
CA ASN A 58 13.67 16.93 -6.93
C ASN A 58 14.94 16.07 -7.04
N LEU A 59 15.26 15.54 -8.22
CA LEU A 59 16.45 14.71 -8.42
C LEU A 59 17.77 15.48 -8.20
N GLY A 60 17.75 16.81 -8.23
CA GLY A 60 18.88 17.66 -7.85
C GLY A 60 18.96 18.00 -6.36
N ASP A 61 18.20 17.33 -5.49
CA ASP A 61 18.26 17.55 -4.04
C ASP A 61 19.63 17.17 -3.46
N ILE A 62 20.17 18.03 -2.60
CA ILE A 62 21.50 17.85 -2.00
C ILE A 62 21.63 16.55 -1.19
N ASN A 63 20.53 16.02 -0.65
CA ASN A 63 20.57 14.78 0.11
C ASN A 63 20.68 13.55 -0.81
N LEU A 64 20.18 13.62 -2.05
CA LEU A 64 20.40 12.59 -3.05
C LEU A 64 21.86 12.57 -3.51
N GLU A 65 22.47 13.74 -3.70
CA GLU A 65 23.90 13.86 -3.99
C GLU A 65 24.78 13.34 -2.84
N LYS A 66 24.37 13.57 -1.58
CA LYS A 66 25.02 12.95 -0.42
C LYS A 66 24.94 11.43 -0.45
N ILE A 67 23.77 10.84 -0.76
CA ILE A 67 23.66 9.38 -0.93
C ILE A 67 24.62 8.90 -2.02
N LYS A 68 24.65 9.59 -3.17
CA LYS A 68 25.54 9.23 -4.27
C LYS A 68 27.01 9.23 -3.85
N THR A 69 27.43 10.23 -3.09
CA THR A 69 28.82 10.44 -2.66
C THR A 69 29.21 9.54 -1.49
N ASP A 70 28.43 9.54 -0.40
CA ASP A 70 28.74 8.82 0.85
C ASP A 70 28.82 7.30 0.64
N TYR A 71 27.98 6.79 -0.27
CA TYR A 71 27.95 5.36 -0.62
C TYR A 71 28.70 5.04 -1.92
N LYS A 72 29.40 6.04 -2.49
CA LYS A 72 30.27 5.90 -3.66
C LYS A 72 29.61 5.14 -4.81
N LEU A 73 28.43 5.59 -5.23
CA LEU A 73 27.65 4.86 -6.23
C LEU A 73 28.36 4.77 -7.58
N GLU A 74 29.15 5.78 -7.96
CA GLU A 74 29.93 5.75 -9.21
C GLU A 74 31.00 4.64 -9.23
N GLU A 75 31.50 4.23 -8.06
CA GLU A 75 32.49 3.15 -7.94
C GLU A 75 31.83 1.77 -7.78
N ASN A 76 30.72 1.70 -7.05
CA ASN A 76 30.11 0.44 -6.63
C ASN A 76 28.94 -0.02 -7.51
N VAL A 77 28.42 0.85 -8.36
CA VAL A 77 27.33 0.55 -9.30
C VAL A 77 27.88 0.69 -10.71
N LYS A 78 27.56 -0.27 -11.57
CA LYS A 78 27.93 -0.20 -12.98
C LYS A 78 27.14 0.93 -13.64
N MET A 79 27.83 2.03 -13.95
CA MET A 79 27.23 3.21 -14.58
C MET A 79 27.13 3.10 -16.12
N GLU A 80 27.81 2.11 -16.70
CA GLU A 80 27.79 1.80 -18.13
C GLU A 80 26.68 0.79 -18.48
N GLY A 81 26.12 0.91 -19.69
CA GLY A 81 25.04 0.04 -20.18
C GLY A 81 23.68 0.73 -20.17
N THR A 82 22.63 -0.10 -20.23
CA THR A 82 21.23 0.35 -20.25
C THR A 82 20.79 0.85 -18.87
N GLU A 83 19.67 1.58 -18.81
CA GLU A 83 19.08 2.00 -17.53
C GLU A 83 18.75 0.80 -16.64
N LEU A 84 18.34 -0.33 -17.25
CA LEU A 84 18.08 -1.59 -16.55
C LEU A 84 19.34 -2.19 -15.94
N ASP A 85 20.47 -2.16 -16.66
CA ASP A 85 21.75 -2.66 -16.15
C ASP A 85 22.19 -1.90 -14.90
N LYS A 86 21.99 -0.58 -14.89
CA LYS A 86 22.30 0.29 -13.73
C LYS A 86 21.43 -0.06 -12.53
N ILE A 87 20.12 -0.23 -12.74
CA ILE A 87 19.16 -0.57 -11.67
C ILE A 87 19.45 -1.96 -11.09
N LEU A 88 19.76 -2.95 -11.93
CA LEU A 88 20.13 -4.29 -11.49
C LEU A 88 21.44 -4.27 -10.69
N SER A 89 22.45 -3.55 -11.18
CA SER A 89 23.72 -3.40 -10.48
C SER A 89 23.56 -2.71 -9.11
N LEU A 90 22.69 -1.68 -9.03
CA LEU A 90 22.35 -1.05 -7.76
C LEU A 90 21.66 -2.03 -6.79
N SER A 91 20.71 -2.81 -7.29
CA SER A 91 20.00 -3.82 -6.50
C SER A 91 20.98 -4.87 -5.93
N GLU A 92 21.96 -5.30 -6.74
CA GLU A 92 23.01 -6.20 -6.29
C GLU A 92 23.91 -5.58 -5.22
N PHE A 93 24.39 -4.35 -5.44
CA PHE A 93 25.15 -3.60 -4.47
C PHE A 93 24.42 -3.50 -3.12
N LEU A 94 23.17 -3.03 -3.13
CA LEU A 94 22.38 -2.88 -1.90
C LEU A 94 22.09 -4.22 -1.23
N SER A 95 21.83 -5.29 -1.99
CA SER A 95 21.64 -6.63 -1.42
C SER A 95 22.89 -7.17 -0.70
N SER A 96 24.08 -6.70 -1.06
CA SER A 96 25.33 -7.06 -0.38
C SER A 96 25.56 -6.29 0.93
N LYS A 97 24.87 -5.17 1.13
CA LYS A 97 25.06 -4.26 2.27
C LYS A 97 23.91 -4.33 3.27
N LEU A 98 22.69 -4.49 2.78
CA LEU A 98 21.47 -4.42 3.57
C LEU A 98 21.01 -5.82 4.00
N GLN A 99 20.50 -5.93 5.22
CA GLN A 99 19.99 -7.19 5.77
C GLN A 99 18.48 -7.10 6.00
N LEU A 100 17.73 -8.10 5.52
CA LEU A 100 16.29 -8.20 5.76
C LEU A 100 15.96 -8.95 7.06
N ASN A 101 14.96 -8.43 7.77
CA ASN A 101 14.25 -9.10 8.84
C ASN A 101 12.74 -8.99 8.58
N LYS A 102 12.14 -10.09 8.11
CA LYS A 102 10.71 -10.16 7.79
C LYS A 102 9.78 -9.97 9.00
N LYS A 103 10.32 -9.95 10.23
CA LYS A 103 9.56 -9.85 11.49
C LYS A 103 9.71 -8.51 12.21
N SER A 104 10.48 -7.55 11.68
CA SER A 104 10.63 -6.24 12.34
C SER A 104 9.43 -5.33 12.09
N SER A 105 9.12 -4.48 13.07
CA SER A 105 8.15 -3.39 12.94
C SER A 105 8.66 -2.30 11.97
N TYR A 106 7.74 -1.50 11.45
CA TYR A 106 8.06 -0.30 10.67
C TYR A 106 8.93 0.67 11.46
N ASN A 107 9.93 1.25 10.80
CA ASN A 107 10.70 2.33 11.37
C ASN A 107 9.99 3.68 11.14
N THR A 108 10.02 4.57 12.12
CA THR A 108 9.46 5.94 12.03
C THR A 108 10.55 7.00 11.87
N GLU A 109 11.80 6.56 11.69
CA GLU A 109 12.96 7.43 11.52
C GLU A 109 12.94 8.16 10.17
N ASP A 110 13.64 9.29 10.12
CA ASP A 110 13.93 9.96 8.87
C ASP A 110 14.81 9.08 7.96
N ILE A 111 14.74 9.33 6.66
CA ILE A 111 15.40 8.50 5.65
C ILE A 111 16.92 8.45 5.82
N SER A 112 17.56 9.56 6.19
CA SER A 112 19.02 9.63 6.35
C SER A 112 19.49 8.77 7.52
N THR A 113 18.79 8.85 8.64
CA THR A 113 19.03 7.98 9.81
C THR A 113 18.79 6.51 9.46
N LEU A 114 17.69 6.20 8.77
CA LEU A 114 17.35 4.85 8.36
C LEU A 114 18.45 4.23 7.47
N ILE A 115 18.95 4.96 6.47
CA ILE A 115 20.04 4.48 5.62
C ILE A 115 21.31 4.23 6.45
N SER A 116 21.75 5.22 7.24
CA SER A 116 22.99 5.14 8.02
C SER A 116 23.02 3.92 8.96
N LYS A 117 21.94 3.69 9.71
CA LYS A 117 21.86 2.53 10.60
C LYS A 117 21.80 1.21 9.86
N SER A 118 21.12 1.18 8.71
CA SER A 118 21.02 -0.04 7.88
C SER A 118 22.38 -0.47 7.35
N PHE A 119 23.20 0.48 6.89
CA PHE A 119 24.59 0.22 6.48
C PHE A 119 25.51 -0.13 7.66
N SER A 120 25.13 0.24 8.88
CA SER A 120 25.80 -0.18 10.12
C SER A 120 25.34 -1.56 10.64
N GLY A 121 24.50 -2.27 9.87
CA GLY A 121 24.06 -3.63 10.17
C GLY A 121 22.66 -3.76 10.81
N GLN A 122 21.91 -2.66 10.93
CA GLN A 122 20.50 -2.77 11.34
C GLN A 122 19.71 -3.55 10.28
N ARG A 123 18.87 -4.49 10.74
CA ARG A 123 18.00 -5.27 9.86
C ARG A 123 16.71 -4.53 9.54
N LEU A 124 16.31 -4.60 8.28
CA LEU A 124 15.18 -3.87 7.70
C LEU A 124 13.97 -4.77 7.50
N ASN A 125 12.76 -4.23 7.68
CA ASN A 125 11.59 -4.88 7.10
C ASN A 125 11.56 -4.63 5.58
N ALA A 126 10.67 -5.33 4.85
CA ALA A 126 10.59 -5.25 3.40
C ALA A 126 10.26 -3.84 2.88
N LYS A 127 9.42 -3.08 3.58
CA LYS A 127 9.04 -1.74 3.17
C LYS A 127 10.19 -0.75 3.31
N ASP A 128 10.89 -0.79 4.45
CA ASP A 128 12.05 0.07 4.69
C ASP A 128 13.19 -0.23 3.70
N TYR A 129 13.36 -1.49 3.31
CA TYR A 129 14.28 -1.88 2.24
C TYR A 129 13.91 -1.22 0.91
N ASN A 130 12.64 -1.34 0.49
CA ASN A 130 12.15 -0.72 -0.75
C ASN A 130 12.22 0.82 -0.71
N ILE A 131 12.03 1.44 0.47
CA ILE A 131 12.21 2.88 0.67
C ILE A 131 13.67 3.28 0.45
N ILE A 132 14.63 2.56 1.04
CA ILE A 132 16.06 2.82 0.81
C ILE A 132 16.39 2.62 -0.67
N PHE A 133 15.99 1.49 -1.27
CA PHE A 133 16.23 1.20 -2.68
C PHE A 133 15.68 2.31 -3.59
N ALA A 134 14.44 2.76 -3.37
CA ALA A 134 13.85 3.87 -4.12
C ALA A 134 14.68 5.15 -4.03
N ASN A 135 15.20 5.50 -2.86
CA ASN A 135 16.04 6.69 -2.68
C ASN A 135 17.41 6.57 -3.35
N PHE A 136 18.01 5.38 -3.39
CA PHE A 136 19.23 5.15 -4.16
C PHE A 136 18.99 5.20 -5.67
N VAL A 137 17.83 4.72 -6.15
CA VAL A 137 17.42 4.88 -7.55
C VAL A 137 17.29 6.36 -7.91
N LYS A 138 16.73 7.19 -7.01
CA LYS A 138 16.69 8.65 -7.17
C LYS A 138 18.08 9.28 -7.20
N ALA A 139 19.01 8.81 -6.36
CA ALA A 139 20.40 9.25 -6.38
C ALA A 139 21.15 8.87 -7.67
N LEU A 140 20.66 7.89 -8.44
CA LEU A 140 21.15 7.58 -9.79
C LEU A 140 20.49 8.43 -10.89
N GLY A 141 19.57 9.34 -10.53
CA GLY A 141 18.88 10.23 -11.47
C GLY A 141 17.57 9.67 -12.04
N PHE A 142 16.97 8.65 -11.42
CA PHE A 142 15.69 8.09 -11.84
C PHE A 142 14.60 8.36 -10.82
N GLN A 143 13.43 8.79 -11.29
CA GLN A 143 12.27 8.90 -10.41
C GLN A 143 11.78 7.52 -9.99
N SER A 144 11.41 7.38 -8.71
CA SER A 144 10.96 6.11 -8.14
C SER A 144 9.88 6.32 -7.08
N ARG A 145 9.08 5.27 -6.86
CA ARG A 145 8.01 5.24 -5.86
C ARG A 145 7.87 3.85 -5.24
N VAL A 146 7.42 3.78 -3.99
CA VAL A 146 7.18 2.51 -3.29
C VAL A 146 5.69 2.19 -3.33
N LEU A 147 5.39 0.93 -3.66
CA LEU A 147 4.03 0.43 -3.80
C LEU A 147 3.76 -0.65 -2.75
N GLU A 148 2.53 -0.71 -2.28
CA GLU A 148 2.01 -1.76 -1.41
C GLU A 148 1.03 -2.61 -2.24
N LEU A 149 1.32 -3.90 -2.33
CA LEU A 149 0.54 -4.92 -3.02
C LEU A 149 -0.22 -5.76 -1.99
N TYR A 150 -1.50 -6.00 -2.26
CA TYR A 150 -2.42 -6.66 -1.34
C TYR A 150 -3.03 -7.90 -1.96
N GLN A 151 -3.10 -8.95 -1.13
CA GLN A 151 -3.97 -10.07 -1.39
C GLN A 151 -5.43 -9.70 -1.09
N ASN A 152 -6.33 -10.08 -2.01
CA ASN A 152 -7.76 -10.01 -1.77
C ASN A 152 -8.22 -11.25 -0.96
N GLU A 153 -7.95 -11.25 0.35
CA GLU A 153 -8.57 -12.22 1.25
C GLU A 153 -8.87 -11.62 2.64
N SER A 154 -10.06 -11.95 3.15
CA SER A 154 -10.59 -11.67 4.49
C SER A 154 -9.86 -12.40 5.63
N LYS A 155 -8.59 -12.76 5.45
CA LYS A 155 -7.80 -13.43 6.49
C LYS A 155 -7.33 -12.42 7.53
N LYS A 156 -7.19 -12.88 8.79
CA LYS A 156 -6.68 -12.11 9.95
C LYS A 156 -5.37 -11.36 9.65
N GLU A 157 -4.61 -11.83 8.67
CA GLU A 157 -3.32 -11.28 8.25
C GLU A 157 -3.24 -11.18 6.72
N THR A 158 -3.87 -10.16 6.12
CA THR A 158 -3.46 -9.57 4.83
C THR A 158 -1.98 -9.19 4.86
N THR A 159 -1.09 -10.08 4.44
CA THR A 159 0.32 -9.77 4.34
C THR A 159 0.52 -8.69 3.26
N ILE A 160 1.16 -7.57 3.62
CA ILE A 160 1.47 -6.50 2.68
C ILE A 160 2.79 -6.86 2.02
N PHE A 161 2.77 -6.99 0.71
CA PHE A 161 3.98 -7.11 -0.08
C PHE A 161 4.32 -5.73 -0.64
N SER A 162 5.61 -5.39 -0.74
CA SER A 162 6.01 -4.08 -1.26
C SER A 162 7.07 -4.24 -2.32
N ILE A 163 6.98 -3.40 -3.34
CA ILE A 163 7.92 -3.31 -4.46
C ILE A 163 8.21 -1.85 -4.75
N THR A 164 9.17 -1.60 -5.63
CA THR A 164 9.49 -0.26 -6.12
C THR A 164 9.06 -0.16 -7.58
N GLU A 165 8.54 0.99 -7.97
CA GLU A 165 8.36 1.37 -9.37
C GLU A 165 9.38 2.45 -9.73
N ILE A 166 9.94 2.34 -10.93
CA ILE A 166 10.98 3.21 -11.43
C ILE A 166 10.52 3.74 -12.78
N TYR A 167 10.54 5.06 -12.96
CA TYR A 167 10.24 5.66 -14.25
C TYR A 167 11.48 5.55 -15.14
N ILE A 168 11.32 4.95 -16.31
CA ILE A 168 12.36 4.76 -17.32
C ILE A 168 12.15 5.81 -18.42
N PRO A 169 12.93 6.90 -18.44
CA PRO A 169 12.72 8.00 -19.39
C PRO A 169 12.78 7.58 -20.85
N SER A 170 13.70 6.69 -21.22
CA SER A 170 13.85 6.23 -22.61
C SER A 170 12.60 5.51 -23.14
N LEU A 171 11.82 4.90 -22.25
CA LEU A 171 10.57 4.20 -22.57
C LEU A 171 9.33 5.04 -22.27
N SER A 172 9.50 6.18 -21.59
CA SER A 172 8.39 6.99 -21.04
C SER A 172 7.39 6.16 -20.23
N LYS A 173 7.91 5.21 -19.43
CA LYS A 173 7.10 4.19 -18.77
C LYS A 173 7.57 3.91 -17.34
N TRP A 174 6.62 3.60 -16.45
CA TRP A 174 6.92 3.04 -15.14
C TRP A 174 7.20 1.54 -15.26
N MET A 175 8.28 1.08 -14.63
CA MET A 175 8.65 -0.32 -14.52
C MET A 175 8.58 -0.77 -13.05
N ALA A 176 7.85 -1.85 -12.80
CA ALA A 176 7.83 -2.52 -11.51
C ALA A 176 9.11 -3.34 -11.29
N PHE A 177 9.68 -3.20 -10.11
CA PHE A 177 10.92 -3.84 -9.69
C PHE A 177 10.80 -4.35 -8.26
N ASP A 178 10.98 -5.66 -8.08
CA ASP A 178 11.12 -6.25 -6.76
C ASP A 178 12.58 -6.15 -6.32
N SER A 179 12.88 -5.16 -5.48
CA SER A 179 14.25 -4.88 -5.05
C SER A 179 14.86 -5.98 -4.18
N ILE A 180 14.03 -6.78 -3.50
CA ILE A 180 14.46 -7.85 -2.60
C ILE A 180 14.83 -9.09 -3.41
N ASN A 181 13.99 -9.46 -4.37
CA ASN A 181 14.23 -10.59 -5.26
C ASN A 181 15.07 -10.23 -6.49
N LYS A 182 15.37 -8.93 -6.67
CA LYS A 182 16.29 -8.39 -7.69
C LYS A 182 15.83 -8.71 -9.11
N LEU A 183 14.53 -8.53 -9.35
CA LEU A 183 13.87 -8.82 -10.63
C LEU A 183 12.91 -7.72 -11.03
N PHE A 184 12.57 -7.70 -12.31
CA PHE A 184 11.53 -6.86 -12.88
C PHE A 184 10.58 -7.73 -13.69
N PHE A 185 9.45 -7.13 -14.06
CA PHE A 185 8.35 -7.77 -14.76
C PHE A 185 8.34 -7.30 -16.21
N ALA A 186 8.16 -8.20 -17.16
CA ALA A 186 8.14 -7.86 -18.57
C ALA A 186 7.12 -8.70 -19.36
N LYS A 187 6.87 -8.26 -20.59
CA LYS A 187 6.22 -9.05 -21.64
C LYS A 187 7.10 -9.02 -22.88
N GLY A 188 7.85 -10.09 -23.10
CA GLY A 188 8.99 -10.05 -24.02
C GLY A 188 9.99 -9.00 -23.57
N GLU A 189 10.29 -8.03 -24.44
CA GLU A 189 11.24 -6.95 -24.15
C GLU A 189 10.60 -5.71 -23.49
N ASP A 190 9.27 -5.67 -23.34
CA ASP A 190 8.57 -4.51 -22.76
C ASP A 190 8.43 -4.65 -21.24
N PRO A 191 9.12 -3.81 -20.43
CA PRO A 191 8.95 -3.82 -18.98
C PRO A 191 7.55 -3.36 -18.58
N LEU A 192 7.00 -3.97 -17.55
CA LEU A 192 5.64 -3.69 -17.07
C LEU A 192 5.64 -2.87 -15.79
N SER A 193 4.70 -1.94 -15.68
CA SER A 193 4.30 -1.32 -14.42
C SER A 193 3.56 -2.32 -13.52
N ALA A 194 3.45 -2.02 -12.24
CA ALA A 194 2.80 -2.90 -11.28
C ALA A 194 1.31 -3.10 -11.57
N ILE A 195 0.63 -2.07 -12.09
CA ILE A 195 -0.76 -2.21 -12.52
C ILE A 195 -0.87 -3.09 -13.75
N GLU A 196 0.03 -2.97 -14.73
CA GLU A 196 0.03 -3.87 -15.88
C GLU A 196 0.29 -5.33 -15.47
N VAL A 197 1.10 -5.57 -14.43
CA VAL A 197 1.30 -6.91 -13.85
C VAL A 197 0.03 -7.43 -13.17
N ILE A 198 -0.69 -6.58 -12.44
CA ILE A 198 -1.98 -6.94 -11.81
C ILE A 198 -3.03 -7.27 -12.87
N GLU A 199 -3.16 -6.45 -13.91
CA GLU A 199 -4.15 -6.62 -14.97
C GLU A 199 -3.90 -7.88 -15.81
N GLN A 200 -2.63 -8.17 -16.11
CA GLN A 200 -2.26 -9.36 -16.89
C GLN A 200 -2.22 -10.63 -16.02
N GLY A 201 -1.89 -10.48 -14.74
CA GLY A 201 -1.68 -11.58 -13.82
C GLY A 201 -0.24 -12.09 -13.85
N LEU A 202 0.34 -12.35 -12.68
CA LEU A 202 1.76 -12.70 -12.55
C LEU A 202 2.15 -14.00 -13.29
N SER A 203 1.20 -14.90 -13.57
CA SER A 203 1.49 -16.17 -14.25
C SER A 203 1.75 -16.07 -15.75
N VAL A 204 1.43 -14.94 -16.37
CA VAL A 204 1.63 -14.71 -17.82
C VAL A 204 2.71 -13.65 -18.11
N VAL A 205 3.38 -13.19 -17.06
CA VAL A 205 4.41 -12.15 -17.10
C VAL A 205 5.77 -12.83 -17.05
N ASP A 206 6.68 -12.41 -17.92
CA ASP A 206 8.07 -12.87 -17.92
C ASP A 206 8.81 -12.21 -16.75
N LEU A 207 9.59 -13.00 -16.01
CA LEU A 207 10.46 -12.49 -14.95
C LEU A 207 11.92 -12.55 -15.39
N SER A 208 12.71 -11.55 -15.02
CA SER A 208 14.13 -11.52 -15.40
C SER A 208 15.01 -12.57 -14.71
N LYS A 209 14.50 -13.36 -13.76
CA LYS A 209 15.20 -14.41 -12.98
C LYS A 209 14.27 -15.59 -12.62
N GLU A 210 14.83 -16.71 -12.15
CA GLU A 210 14.13 -18.00 -11.91
C GLU A 210 12.69 -17.89 -11.36
N GLU A 211 11.75 -18.44 -12.14
CA GLU A 211 10.34 -18.02 -12.14
C GLU A 211 9.40 -18.81 -11.23
N LYS A 212 9.60 -20.13 -11.11
CA LYS A 212 8.53 -21.02 -10.60
C LYS A 212 8.18 -20.82 -9.13
N ASN A 213 9.18 -20.53 -8.30
CA ASN A 213 8.94 -20.28 -6.89
C ASN A 213 8.36 -18.88 -6.64
N TYR A 214 8.74 -17.88 -7.46
CA TYR A 214 8.27 -16.52 -7.27
C TYR A 214 6.77 -16.40 -7.48
N VAL A 215 6.25 -16.91 -8.60
CA VAL A 215 4.81 -16.85 -8.91
C VAL A 215 3.99 -17.54 -7.81
N ARG A 216 4.45 -18.70 -7.33
CA ARG A 216 3.80 -19.44 -6.24
C ARG A 216 3.79 -18.64 -4.93
N ASP A 217 4.91 -18.03 -4.58
CA ASP A 217 5.10 -17.43 -3.25
C ASP A 217 4.51 -16.01 -3.17
N TYR A 218 4.47 -15.29 -4.30
CA TYR A 218 4.10 -13.87 -4.36
C TYR A 218 2.86 -13.56 -5.21
N GLY A 219 2.41 -14.47 -6.10
CA GLY A 219 1.30 -14.19 -7.01
C GLY A 219 0.00 -13.75 -6.34
N LYS A 220 -0.26 -14.25 -5.13
CA LYS A 220 -1.43 -13.86 -4.32
C LYS A 220 -1.49 -12.37 -3.95
N TYR A 221 -0.37 -11.63 -4.00
CA TYR A 221 -0.34 -10.21 -3.64
C TYR A 221 -0.67 -9.28 -4.81
N PHE A 222 -0.56 -9.74 -6.05
CA PHE A 222 -0.78 -8.93 -7.24
C PHE A 222 -2.28 -8.85 -7.59
N ASN A 223 -3.09 -8.35 -6.65
CA ASN A 223 -4.51 -8.10 -6.91
C ASN A 223 -4.89 -6.63 -6.79
N ASN A 224 -4.49 -5.97 -5.70
CA ASN A 224 -4.68 -4.54 -5.51
C ASN A 224 -3.34 -3.85 -5.24
N LEU A 225 -3.26 -2.60 -5.66
CA LEU A 225 -2.07 -1.77 -5.48
C LEU A 225 -2.45 -0.49 -4.75
N ARG A 226 -1.64 -0.11 -3.77
CA ARG A 226 -1.77 1.15 -3.04
C ARG A 226 -0.43 1.88 -3.05
N MET A 227 -0.48 3.20 -3.14
CA MET A 227 0.71 4.04 -3.03
C MET A 227 0.40 5.38 -2.38
N GLN A 228 1.42 6.01 -1.80
CA GLN A 228 1.31 7.37 -1.27
C GLN A 228 1.18 8.37 -2.42
N LEU A 229 0.35 9.40 -2.26
CA LEU A 229 0.36 10.53 -3.18
C LEU A 229 1.66 11.32 -3.08
N ASP A 230 2.25 11.36 -1.89
CA ASP A 230 3.53 12.02 -1.65
C ASP A 230 4.65 10.98 -1.52
N ASN A 231 5.51 10.93 -2.53
CA ASN A 231 6.69 10.07 -2.62
C ASN A 231 7.99 10.86 -2.40
N SER A 232 7.94 12.05 -1.80
CA SER A 232 9.14 12.78 -1.38
C SER A 232 9.62 12.31 0.01
N TYR A 233 10.93 12.26 0.21
CA TYR A 233 11.55 11.82 1.47
C TYR A 233 12.45 12.89 2.10
N PHE A 234 12.90 13.88 1.33
CA PHE A 234 13.81 14.93 1.80
C PHE A 234 13.14 16.30 1.95
N THR A 235 11.87 16.41 1.57
CA THR A 235 11.07 17.64 1.68
C THR A 235 9.89 17.44 2.63
N ASN A 236 9.25 18.55 3.02
CA ASN A 236 8.05 18.50 3.85
C ASN A 236 6.94 17.75 3.13
N LYS A 237 6.32 16.79 3.83
CA LYS A 237 5.15 16.05 3.33
C LYS A 237 4.01 17.00 2.98
N LYS A 238 3.57 16.95 1.73
CA LYS A 238 2.47 17.70 1.13
C LYS A 238 1.15 16.95 1.19
N SER A 239 1.20 15.62 1.25
CA SER A 239 0.04 14.77 1.43
C SER A 239 0.36 13.58 2.32
N ASN A 240 -0.60 13.19 3.15
CA ASN A 240 -0.61 11.95 3.91
C ASN A 240 -1.59 10.91 3.33
N SER A 241 -2.17 11.22 2.17
CA SER A 241 -3.17 10.39 1.52
C SER A 241 -2.52 9.38 0.58
N TYR A 242 -3.25 8.31 0.34
CA TYR A 242 -2.91 7.23 -0.55
C TYR A 242 -3.95 7.13 -1.66
N ILE A 243 -3.57 6.51 -2.76
CA ILE A 243 -4.50 6.03 -3.78
C ILE A 243 -4.34 4.51 -3.90
N MET A 244 -5.46 3.81 -4.08
CA MET A 244 -5.53 2.37 -4.25
C MET A 244 -6.25 2.05 -5.55
N TYR A 245 -5.57 1.32 -6.43
CA TYR A 245 -6.17 0.64 -7.57
C TYR A 245 -6.85 -0.63 -7.07
N LEU A 246 -8.14 -0.75 -7.37
CA LEU A 246 -8.93 -1.94 -7.16
C LEU A 246 -9.25 -2.58 -8.51
N LYS A 247 -9.10 -3.89 -8.60
CA LYS A 247 -9.72 -4.65 -9.69
C LYS A 247 -11.25 -4.47 -9.64
N GLU A 248 -11.95 -4.51 -10.77
CA GLU A 248 -13.38 -4.12 -10.83
C GLU A 248 -14.29 -4.89 -9.84
N ASP A 249 -13.97 -6.15 -9.56
CA ASP A 249 -14.73 -6.99 -8.63
C ASP A 249 -14.30 -6.85 -7.15
N ASP A 250 -13.28 -6.04 -6.87
CA ASP A 250 -12.74 -5.86 -5.53
C ASP A 250 -13.41 -4.69 -4.79
N GLU A 251 -13.73 -4.92 -3.52
CA GLU A 251 -14.41 -3.93 -2.69
C GLU A 251 -13.42 -3.06 -1.88
N PRO A 252 -13.68 -1.75 -1.74
CA PRO A 252 -12.97 -0.87 -0.82
C PRO A 252 -13.04 -1.34 0.63
N GLN A 253 -12.00 -1.03 1.42
CA GLN A 253 -11.94 -1.37 2.85
C GLN A 253 -11.46 -0.18 3.68
N LEU A 254 -11.87 -0.06 4.94
CA LEU A 254 -11.32 0.97 5.86
C LEU A 254 -10.24 0.42 6.80
N ILE A 255 -10.13 -0.90 6.90
CA ILE A 255 -9.25 -1.61 7.84
C ILE A 255 -8.56 -2.75 7.07
N ILE A 256 -7.24 -2.88 7.23
CA ILE A 256 -6.45 -4.03 6.77
C ILE A 256 -5.64 -4.55 7.97
N ASN A 257 -5.60 -5.87 8.19
CA ASN A 257 -4.92 -6.49 9.34
C ASN A 257 -5.32 -5.92 10.69
N THR A 258 -6.61 -5.67 10.91
CA THR A 258 -7.12 -5.02 12.14
C THR A 258 -6.64 -3.57 12.35
N LYS A 259 -5.85 -3.00 11.42
CA LYS A 259 -5.37 -1.62 11.47
C LYS A 259 -6.18 -0.73 10.53
N PRO A 260 -6.63 0.43 10.99
CA PRO A 260 -7.21 1.44 10.11
C PRO A 260 -6.23 1.83 9.01
N LEU A 261 -6.73 1.95 7.78
CA LEU A 261 -5.98 2.55 6.70
C LEU A 261 -5.87 4.06 6.90
N ASN A 262 -4.76 4.64 6.42
CA ASN A 262 -4.71 6.09 6.21
C ASN A 262 -5.76 6.51 5.19
N SER A 263 -6.06 7.81 5.13
CA SER A 263 -6.77 8.46 4.01
C SER A 263 -6.43 7.81 2.67
N THR A 264 -7.36 7.05 2.10
CA THR A 264 -7.14 6.29 0.87
C THR A 264 -8.25 6.60 -0.12
N ILE A 265 -7.86 6.96 -1.34
CA ILE A 265 -8.72 7.16 -2.50
C ILE A 265 -8.78 5.83 -3.25
N TYR A 266 -9.97 5.35 -3.58
CA TYR A 266 -10.15 4.10 -4.33
C TYR A 266 -10.49 4.39 -5.78
N THR A 267 -9.88 3.68 -6.72
CA THR A 267 -10.15 3.85 -8.15
C THR A 267 -10.01 2.53 -8.91
N HIS A 268 -10.70 2.41 -10.04
CA HIS A 268 -10.48 1.38 -11.06
C HIS A 268 -9.66 1.92 -12.25
N ARG A 269 -9.27 3.20 -12.22
CA ARG A 269 -8.55 3.86 -13.32
C ARG A 269 -7.06 3.64 -13.21
N ARG A 270 -6.51 2.78 -14.06
CA ARG A 270 -5.05 2.60 -14.16
C ARG A 270 -4.34 3.89 -14.58
N GLU A 271 -5.00 4.73 -15.38
CA GLU A 271 -4.44 5.96 -15.92
C GLU A 271 -3.94 6.88 -14.81
N ALA A 272 -4.63 6.88 -13.66
CA ALA A 272 -4.25 7.66 -12.49
C ALA A 272 -2.84 7.35 -11.98
N PHE A 273 -2.20 6.25 -12.40
CA PHE A 273 -0.87 5.84 -11.96
C PHE A 273 0.19 5.90 -13.05
N MET A 274 -0.21 5.99 -14.32
CA MET A 274 0.70 5.76 -15.45
C MET A 274 1.47 7.00 -15.90
N TYR A 275 1.05 8.19 -15.46
CA TYR A 275 1.67 9.44 -15.90
C TYR A 275 3.12 9.57 -15.48
N ALA A 276 3.90 10.21 -16.34
CA ALA A 276 5.28 10.58 -16.05
C ALA A 276 5.37 11.40 -14.75
N PRO A 277 6.42 11.21 -13.94
CA PRO A 277 6.67 12.04 -12.78
C PRO A 277 6.98 13.46 -13.27
N THR A 278 6.27 14.44 -12.74
CA THR A 278 6.55 15.85 -13.00
C THR A 278 7.40 16.43 -11.90
N SER A 279 8.26 17.39 -12.26
CA SER A 279 9.05 18.13 -11.28
C SER A 279 8.14 18.89 -10.32
N GLU A 280 8.68 19.27 -9.16
CA GLU A 280 7.95 20.07 -8.20
C GLU A 280 7.44 21.38 -8.84
N GLY A 281 6.11 21.57 -8.82
CA GLY A 281 5.46 22.76 -9.38
C GLY A 281 5.00 22.61 -10.84
N GLU A 282 5.41 21.54 -11.52
CA GLU A 282 4.95 21.23 -12.87
C GLU A 282 3.70 20.35 -12.81
N ILE A 283 2.61 20.85 -13.36
CA ILE A 283 1.48 20.04 -13.82
C ILE A 283 1.77 19.80 -15.29
N ALA A 284 1.90 18.53 -15.71
CA ALA A 284 2.13 18.23 -17.12
C ALA A 284 1.08 18.99 -17.95
N LYS A 285 1.46 19.55 -19.11
CA LYS A 285 0.50 20.34 -19.91
C LYS A 285 -0.78 19.55 -20.22
N GLU A 286 -0.63 18.23 -20.38
CA GLU A 286 -1.71 17.26 -20.52
C GLU A 286 -2.69 17.27 -19.34
N MET A 287 -2.20 17.51 -18.12
CA MET A 287 -2.94 17.51 -16.85
C MET A 287 -3.70 18.80 -16.56
N GLN A 288 -3.36 19.92 -17.21
CA GLN A 288 -4.00 21.22 -16.95
C GLN A 288 -5.46 21.27 -17.44
N ASN A 289 -5.80 20.42 -18.40
CA ASN A 289 -7.14 20.35 -18.99
C ASN A 289 -8.01 19.24 -18.40
N PHE A 290 -7.46 18.38 -17.52
CA PHE A 290 -8.26 17.36 -16.85
C PHE A 290 -8.99 17.97 -15.66
N LYS A 291 -10.31 17.74 -15.64
CA LYS A 291 -11.21 18.14 -14.58
C LYS A 291 -11.99 16.94 -14.11
N ASP A 292 -12.02 16.73 -12.81
CA ASP A 292 -12.87 15.73 -12.20
C ASP A 292 -14.33 16.13 -12.44
N VAL A 293 -15.19 15.14 -12.69
CA VAL A 293 -16.62 15.41 -12.96
C VAL A 293 -17.31 15.79 -11.65
N ILE A 294 -17.13 14.97 -10.62
CA ILE A 294 -17.68 15.15 -9.28
C ILE A 294 -16.60 14.92 -8.22
N PRO A 295 -16.72 15.55 -7.04
CA PRO A 295 -15.77 15.35 -5.95
C PRO A 295 -15.82 13.93 -5.38
N THR A 296 -14.73 13.54 -4.73
CA THR A 296 -14.61 12.26 -4.03
C THR A 296 -14.31 12.51 -2.55
N LEU A 297 -14.95 11.73 -1.67
CA LEU A 297 -14.66 11.72 -0.23
C LEU A 297 -13.36 10.97 0.06
N ILE A 298 -12.58 11.48 1.00
CA ILE A 298 -11.44 10.78 1.58
C ILE A 298 -11.71 10.62 3.07
N LEU A 299 -11.72 9.38 3.53
CA LEU A 299 -12.00 9.04 4.92
C LEU A 299 -10.75 8.49 5.61
N THR A 300 -10.48 8.96 6.83
CA THR A 300 -9.54 8.33 7.76
C THR A 300 -10.29 7.84 8.99
N LEU A 301 -10.20 6.54 9.25
CA LEU A 301 -10.66 5.94 10.48
C LEU A 301 -9.60 6.07 11.58
N LYS A 302 -9.98 6.66 12.71
CA LYS A 302 -9.21 6.65 13.95
C LYS A 302 -9.93 5.75 14.95
N ASN A 303 -9.31 4.63 15.27
CA ASN A 303 -9.80 3.70 16.27
C ASN A 303 -8.90 3.74 17.51
N SER A 304 -9.51 3.69 18.70
CA SER A 304 -8.80 3.61 19.98
C SER A 304 -9.49 2.56 20.84
N GLU A 305 -8.73 1.76 21.59
CA GLU A 305 -9.30 0.72 22.46
C GLU A 305 -10.28 1.27 23.50
N LYS A 306 -10.14 2.54 23.90
CA LYS A 306 -10.90 3.18 24.98
C LYS A 306 -11.97 4.17 24.51
N LYS A 307 -12.05 4.45 23.20
CA LYS A 307 -12.98 5.46 22.65
C LYS A 307 -13.75 4.87 21.49
N LEU A 308 -14.93 5.43 21.25
CA LEU A 308 -15.69 5.11 20.04
C LEU A 308 -14.85 5.43 18.79
N PRO A 309 -14.96 4.62 17.73
CA PRO A 309 -14.28 4.89 16.48
C PRO A 309 -14.73 6.23 15.88
N VAL A 310 -13.79 6.97 15.32
CA VAL A 310 -14.04 8.29 14.72
C VAL A 310 -13.59 8.27 13.27
N ILE A 311 -14.43 8.79 12.37
CA ILE A 311 -14.04 9.08 10.98
C ILE A 311 -13.74 10.58 10.89
N ASN A 312 -12.58 10.92 10.33
CA ASN A 312 -12.31 12.26 9.83
C ASN A 312 -12.43 12.19 8.31
N GLY A 313 -13.20 13.10 7.72
CA GLY A 313 -13.45 13.13 6.30
C GLY A 313 -13.11 14.48 5.68
N ALA A 314 -12.79 14.44 4.39
CA ALA A 314 -12.65 15.59 3.51
C ALA A 314 -13.27 15.25 2.15
N ALA A 315 -13.54 16.25 1.32
CA ALA A 315 -13.80 16.08 -0.10
C ALA A 315 -12.65 16.68 -0.91
N PHE A 316 -12.27 16.02 -2.01
CA PHE A 316 -11.30 16.56 -2.96
C PHE A 316 -11.86 16.52 -4.38
N LYS A 317 -11.34 17.43 -5.21
CA LYS A 317 -11.63 17.54 -6.63
C LYS A 317 -10.45 18.22 -7.31
N ASP A 318 -10.07 17.80 -8.51
CA ASP A 318 -8.94 18.33 -9.27
C ASP A 318 -7.64 18.28 -8.45
N SER A 319 -7.42 17.21 -7.69
CA SER A 319 -6.28 17.02 -6.77
C SER A 319 -6.13 18.08 -5.66
N VAL A 320 -7.19 18.84 -5.34
CA VAL A 320 -7.21 19.81 -4.24
C VAL A 320 -8.42 19.60 -3.35
N ASN A 321 -8.32 20.01 -2.08
CA ASN A 321 -9.46 19.97 -1.16
C ASN A 321 -10.58 20.89 -1.66
N VAL A 322 -11.80 20.38 -1.65
CA VAL A 322 -13.00 21.16 -1.91
C VAL A 322 -13.34 21.97 -0.68
N LYS A 323 -13.72 23.23 -0.88
CA LYS A 323 -14.25 24.08 0.18
C LYS A 323 -15.74 24.32 0.03
N ASN A 324 -16.40 24.60 1.14
CA ASN A 324 -17.82 24.95 1.21
C ASN A 324 -18.72 23.91 0.53
N TYR A 325 -18.52 22.63 0.86
CA TYR A 325 -19.38 21.53 0.43
C TYR A 325 -20.35 21.13 1.54
N TYR A 326 -21.26 20.20 1.25
CA TYR A 326 -22.29 19.77 2.19
C TYR A 326 -22.14 18.29 2.51
N ILE A 327 -22.26 17.96 3.78
CA ILE A 327 -22.34 16.58 4.27
C ILE A 327 -23.67 16.37 4.99
N ARG A 328 -24.35 15.28 4.68
CA ARG A 328 -25.49 14.78 5.47
C ARG A 328 -25.09 13.45 6.10
N ILE A 329 -25.37 13.34 7.39
CA ILE A 329 -25.19 12.11 8.16
C ILE A 329 -26.57 11.51 8.42
N ASP A 330 -26.73 10.25 8.05
CA ASP A 330 -27.99 9.51 8.10
C ASP A 330 -29.12 10.28 7.41
N ASP A 331 -30.27 10.45 8.07
CA ASP A 331 -31.40 11.23 7.57
C ASP A 331 -31.47 12.64 8.20
N GLY A 332 -30.31 13.15 8.65
CA GLY A 332 -30.17 14.48 9.23
C GLY A 332 -30.26 15.62 8.21
N GLN A 333 -29.98 16.84 8.67
CA GLN A 333 -29.88 18.01 7.78
C GLN A 333 -28.49 18.11 7.13
N TRP A 334 -28.40 18.78 5.98
CA TRP A 334 -27.14 19.09 5.34
C TRP A 334 -26.34 20.09 6.19
N GLY A 335 -25.12 19.71 6.58
CA GLY A 335 -24.17 20.60 7.23
C GLY A 335 -23.15 21.15 6.23
N VAL A 336 -22.89 22.46 6.28
CA VAL A 336 -21.83 23.11 5.49
C VAL A 336 -20.47 22.78 6.07
N ILE A 337 -19.56 22.28 5.23
CA ILE A 337 -18.20 21.92 5.58
C ILE A 337 -17.22 22.80 4.80
N ASP A 338 -16.36 23.53 5.53
CA ASP A 338 -15.33 24.35 4.90
C ASP A 338 -14.16 23.48 4.40
N ASN A 339 -13.62 22.57 5.21
CA ASN A 339 -12.51 21.70 4.77
C ASN A 339 -12.69 20.24 5.23
N TYR A 340 -12.90 20.05 6.53
CA TYR A 340 -12.93 18.73 7.15
C TYR A 340 -14.18 18.56 8.01
N PHE A 341 -14.64 17.32 8.13
CA PHE A 341 -15.70 16.93 9.05
C PHE A 341 -15.26 15.74 9.89
N THR A 342 -15.90 15.58 11.04
CA THR A 342 -15.62 14.49 11.98
C THR A 342 -16.93 13.87 12.43
N ILE A 343 -17.00 12.54 12.42
CA ILE A 343 -18.15 11.77 12.92
C ILE A 343 -17.68 10.68 13.87
N THR A 344 -18.50 10.41 14.88
CA THR A 344 -18.30 9.29 15.80
C THR A 344 -19.21 8.14 15.37
N LEU A 345 -18.66 6.94 15.22
CA LEU A 345 -19.42 5.76 14.84
C LEU A 345 -19.98 5.10 16.11
N ASN A 346 -21.31 5.05 16.20
CA ASN A 346 -21.98 4.44 17.34
C ASN A 346 -21.84 2.90 17.29
N PRO A 347 -21.81 2.22 18.46
CA PRO A 347 -21.86 0.77 18.52
C PRO A 347 -23.14 0.20 17.90
N ARG A 348 -23.02 -0.94 17.21
CA ARG A 348 -24.14 -1.68 16.62
C ARG A 348 -25.06 -0.82 15.75
N SER A 349 -24.48 0.11 14.99
CA SER A 349 -25.21 1.02 14.12
C SER A 349 -24.64 1.06 12.71
N LYS A 350 -25.47 1.50 11.78
CA LYS A 350 -25.04 1.95 10.45
C LYS A 350 -24.97 3.46 10.47
N THR A 351 -24.01 4.00 9.73
CA THR A 351 -23.84 5.43 9.52
C THR A 351 -23.71 5.69 8.03
N LYS A 352 -24.68 6.43 7.48
CA LYS A 352 -24.70 6.86 6.08
C LYS A 352 -24.10 8.25 5.97
N ILE A 353 -23.12 8.44 5.10
CA ILE A 353 -22.44 9.70 4.82
C ILE A 353 -22.73 10.06 3.38
N GLN A 354 -23.34 11.21 3.14
CA GLN A 354 -23.66 11.69 1.80
C GLN A 354 -22.95 13.01 1.52
N LEU A 355 -22.39 13.14 0.33
CA LEU A 355 -21.73 14.35 -0.16
C LEU A 355 -22.62 15.10 -1.15
N SER A 356 -22.64 16.42 -1.05
CA SER A 356 -23.29 17.32 -1.99
C SER A 356 -22.47 18.60 -2.18
N LEU A 357 -22.60 19.25 -3.35
CA LEU A 357 -22.04 20.58 -3.61
C LEU A 357 -23.07 21.70 -3.47
N ASP A 358 -24.36 21.39 -3.54
CA ASP A 358 -25.47 22.35 -3.54
C ASP A 358 -26.39 22.22 -2.31
N GLY A 359 -26.13 21.25 -1.43
CA GLY A 359 -26.95 20.94 -0.27
C GLY A 359 -28.30 20.30 -0.62
N ASN A 360 -28.45 19.77 -1.84
CA ASN A 360 -29.69 19.15 -2.32
C ASN A 360 -29.43 17.82 -3.03
N THR A 361 -28.51 17.82 -4.00
CA THR A 361 -28.18 16.68 -4.86
C THR A 361 -27.12 15.81 -4.19
N VAL A 362 -27.42 14.54 -3.98
CA VAL A 362 -26.43 13.55 -3.49
C VAL A 362 -25.50 13.20 -4.65
N LEU A 363 -24.20 13.42 -4.46
CA LEU A 363 -23.15 13.11 -5.43
C LEU A 363 -22.39 11.83 -5.11
N ARG A 364 -22.21 11.55 -3.81
CA ARG A 364 -21.53 10.35 -3.28
C ARG A 364 -22.24 9.86 -2.04
N GLU A 365 -22.20 8.56 -1.81
CA GLU A 365 -22.75 7.92 -0.62
C GLU A 365 -21.83 6.80 -0.10
N ILE A 366 -21.59 6.82 1.21
CA ILE A 366 -20.85 5.77 1.91
C ILE A 366 -21.67 5.32 3.10
N VAL A 367 -21.90 4.01 3.23
CA VAL A 367 -22.57 3.41 4.39
C VAL A 367 -21.57 2.57 5.15
N ILE A 368 -21.34 2.93 6.42
CA ILE A 368 -20.40 2.27 7.32
C ILE A 368 -21.18 1.56 8.41
N SER A 369 -20.85 0.29 8.66
CA SER A 369 -21.47 -0.52 9.71
C SER A 369 -20.48 -0.77 10.83
N ASN A 370 -20.85 -0.43 12.07
CA ASN A 370 -20.08 -0.74 13.26
C ASN A 370 -20.80 -1.83 14.07
N THR A 371 -20.25 -3.04 14.05
CA THR A 371 -20.84 -4.22 14.71
C THR A 371 -20.35 -4.40 16.15
N LYS A 372 -19.31 -3.66 16.57
CA LYS A 372 -18.76 -3.74 17.92
C LYS A 372 -19.68 -3.01 18.90
N GLY A 373 -20.04 -3.65 19.99
CA GLY A 373 -20.77 -3.03 21.10
C GLY A 373 -20.71 -3.83 22.37
#